data_AF-A0AAE9QYC0-F1
#
_entry.id   AF-A0AAE9QYC0-F1
#
_cell.length_a   1.000
_cell.length_b   1.000
_cell.length_c   1.000
_cell.angle_alpha   90.00
_cell.angle_beta   90.00
_cell.angle_gamma   90.00
#
_symmetry.space_group_name_H-M   'P 1'
#
loop_
_entity.id
_entity.type
_entity.pdbx_description
1 polymer ?
#
loop_
_entity_poly.entity_id
_entity_poly.type
_entity_poly.pdbx_seq_one_letter_code
_entity_poly.pdbx_strand_id
1 'polypeptide(L)'
;MPITKFKNSCHIIFKNCSERIQKVYEDYGYQSNISFYPNDEKLIGNILSYSSLDKLRAEYLITPGVINFLVKQEHYFHDENELLWGDNIDDYLEDFFISMILDMQEIPEYTKYLLDFSLTDKTSIKEFFVNNFPHESSKYNELKDKFIDFTYNKYDILDLESLDKQGTIFKLVEEKDVTLNSKLKTPYLSFTKLPDKLDYLAKYILVPILKDLMLVNLIHYNN
;
A
#
# COMPACT_ATOMS: atom_id res chain seq x y z
N MET A 1 16.64 -8.73 3.42
CA MET A 1 16.40 -9.34 2.09
C MET A 1 16.12 -8.21 1.13
N PRO A 2 16.72 -8.15 -0.07
CA PRO A 2 16.43 -7.08 -1.01
C PRO A 2 14.96 -7.16 -1.46
N ILE A 3 14.31 -6.01 -1.61
CA ILE A 3 12.96 -5.91 -2.19
C ILE A 3 13.08 -6.21 -3.69
N THR A 4 12.42 -7.27 -4.15
CA THR A 4 12.52 -7.75 -5.54
C THR A 4 11.26 -7.53 -6.36
N LYS A 5 10.13 -7.16 -5.72
CA LYS A 5 8.87 -6.77 -6.36
C LYS A 5 8.32 -5.51 -5.68
N PHE A 6 7.51 -4.75 -6.39
CA PHE A 6 6.86 -3.54 -5.89
C PHE A 6 7.82 -2.49 -5.31
N LYS A 7 8.95 -2.24 -6.00
CA LYS A 7 10.02 -1.39 -5.48
C LYS A 7 9.59 0.07 -5.38
N ASN A 8 8.88 0.61 -6.36
CA ASN A 8 8.42 1.99 -6.35
C ASN A 8 7.41 2.21 -5.22
N SER A 9 6.47 1.28 -5.06
CA SER A 9 5.42 1.30 -4.04
C SER A 9 5.99 1.12 -2.63
N CYS A 10 6.98 0.25 -2.45
CA CYS A 10 7.72 0.17 -1.19
C CYS A 10 8.49 1.46 -0.90
N HIS A 11 9.10 2.06 -1.93
CA HIS A 11 9.88 3.29 -1.80
C HIS A 11 8.99 4.44 -1.33
N ILE A 12 7.80 4.59 -1.91
CA ILE A 12 6.92 5.71 -1.57
C ILE A 12 6.30 5.55 -0.18
N ILE A 13 5.87 4.33 0.21
CA ILE A 13 5.40 4.05 1.57
C ILE A 13 6.50 4.41 2.57
N PHE A 14 7.72 3.92 2.35
CA PHE A 14 8.82 4.15 3.28
C PHE A 14 9.18 5.63 3.37
N LYS A 15 9.33 6.30 2.21
CA LYS A 15 9.66 7.72 2.14
C LYS A 15 8.70 8.55 2.97
N ASN A 16 7.40 8.32 2.79
CA ASN A 16 6.38 9.11 3.47
C ASN A 16 6.34 8.82 4.97
N CYS A 17 6.53 7.56 5.38
CA CYS A 17 6.68 7.21 6.80
C CYS A 17 7.89 7.92 7.43
N SER A 18 9.03 7.92 6.73
CA SER A 18 10.26 8.58 7.14
C SER A 18 10.06 10.09 7.32
N GLU A 19 9.52 10.77 6.31
CA GLU A 19 9.28 12.22 6.33
C GLU A 19 8.36 12.62 7.49
N ARG A 20 7.33 11.83 7.76
CA ARG A 20 6.43 12.03 8.90
C ARG A 20 7.15 11.90 10.24
N ILE A 21 7.92 10.84 10.43
CA ILE A 21 8.72 10.65 11.66
C ILE A 21 9.74 11.78 11.83
N GLN A 22 10.39 12.20 10.75
CA GLN A 22 11.33 13.31 10.77
C GLN A 22 10.64 14.60 11.23
N LYS A 23 9.45 14.91 10.72
CA LYS A 23 8.67 16.08 11.15
C LYS A 23 8.36 16.04 12.64
N VAL A 24 7.91 14.90 13.17
CA VAL A 24 7.67 14.74 14.61
C VAL A 24 8.94 14.98 15.42
N TYR A 25 10.07 14.47 14.93
CA TYR A 25 11.37 14.62 15.59
C TYR A 25 11.87 16.08 15.59
N GLU A 26 11.63 16.83 14.50
CA GLU A 26 11.94 18.25 14.40
C GLU A 26 11.05 19.10 15.34
N ASP A 27 9.75 18.82 15.36
CA ASP A 27 8.76 19.60 16.13
C ASP A 27 8.92 19.43 17.67
N TYR A 28 9.28 18.24 18.16
CA TYR A 28 9.55 18.03 19.59
C TYR A 28 10.85 18.70 20.08
N GLY A 29 11.66 19.20 19.16
CA GLY A 29 13.02 19.62 19.41
C GLY A 29 13.90 18.41 19.71
N TYR A 30 15.13 18.43 19.18
CA TYR A 30 16.23 17.49 19.49
C TYR A 30 16.57 17.38 21.01
N GLN A 31 15.77 17.97 21.91
CA GLN A 31 16.06 18.25 23.31
C GLN A 31 15.61 17.16 24.30
N SER A 32 14.73 16.24 23.90
CA SER A 32 14.51 15.03 24.69
C SER A 32 15.20 13.89 23.97
N ASN A 33 16.12 13.20 24.66
CA ASN A 33 16.54 11.88 24.26
C ASN A 33 15.28 11.01 24.22
N ILE A 34 14.57 11.01 23.08
CA ILE A 34 13.56 9.99 22.80
C ILE A 34 14.39 8.72 22.72
N SER A 35 14.56 8.08 23.87
CA SER A 35 15.13 6.76 23.96
C SER A 35 14.11 5.86 23.31
N PHE A 36 14.22 5.71 21.99
CA PHE A 36 13.56 4.66 21.24
C PHE A 36 14.12 3.33 21.72
N TYR A 37 13.68 2.96 22.92
CA TYR A 37 14.13 1.81 23.66
C TYR A 37 13.19 0.64 23.38
N PRO A 38 13.70 -0.58 23.18
CA PRO A 38 15.10 -0.96 23.02
C PRO A 38 15.45 -1.23 21.54
N ASN A 39 16.67 -0.83 21.15
CA ASN A 39 17.45 -1.41 20.05
C ASN A 39 16.98 -1.07 18.62
N ASP A 40 17.37 0.10 18.11
CA ASP A 40 18.32 0.18 16.97
C ASP A 40 18.48 1.67 16.55
N GLU A 41 19.38 2.41 17.21
CA GLU A 41 19.70 3.81 16.85
C GLU A 41 20.09 3.97 15.37
N LYS A 42 20.69 2.93 14.77
CA LYS A 42 21.03 2.92 13.35
C LYS A 42 19.79 2.81 12.48
N LEU A 43 18.77 2.06 12.91
CA LEU A 43 17.48 2.00 12.21
C LEU A 43 16.80 3.36 12.20
N ILE A 44 16.75 4.05 13.33
CA ILE A 44 16.16 5.40 13.40
C ILE A 44 16.96 6.39 12.57
N GLY A 45 18.30 6.32 12.65
CA GLY A 45 19.16 7.10 11.76
C GLY A 45 18.85 6.84 10.28
N ASN A 46 18.69 5.58 9.88
CA ASN A 46 18.34 5.21 8.50
C ASN A 46 16.92 5.60 8.09
N ILE A 47 15.96 5.58 9.03
CA ILE A 47 14.60 6.08 8.83
C ILE A 47 14.69 7.59 8.61
N LEU A 48 15.22 8.36 9.57
CA LEU A 48 15.34 9.82 9.48
C LEU A 48 16.16 10.29 8.26
N SER A 49 17.19 9.54 7.86
CA SER A 49 18.08 9.90 6.76
C SER A 49 17.66 9.27 5.42
N TYR A 50 16.42 8.80 5.28
CA TYR A 50 16.02 7.92 4.19
C TYR A 50 16.61 8.34 2.83
N SER A 51 17.47 7.49 2.28
CA SER A 51 18.09 7.72 0.97
C SER A 51 17.85 6.58 -0.02
N SER A 52 17.63 5.35 0.46
CA SER A 52 17.34 4.19 -0.38
C SER A 52 16.83 3.00 0.43
N LEU A 53 16.03 2.15 -0.22
CA LEU A 53 15.53 0.90 0.37
C LEU A 53 16.65 -0.08 0.74
N ASP A 54 17.78 -0.08 0.01
CA ASP A 54 18.88 -1.03 0.21
C ASP A 54 19.66 -0.81 1.52
N LYS A 55 19.56 0.40 2.10
CA LYS A 55 20.15 0.71 3.41
C LYS A 55 19.29 0.23 4.57
N LEU A 56 18.05 -0.15 4.31
CA LEU A 56 17.10 -0.65 5.30
C LEU A 56 17.28 -2.16 5.45
N ARG A 57 17.93 -2.56 6.53
CA ARG A 57 18.17 -3.97 6.86
C ARG A 57 17.25 -4.49 7.97
N ALA A 58 16.40 -3.64 8.52
CA ALA A 58 15.52 -4.01 9.63
C ALA A 58 14.29 -4.81 9.15
N GLU A 59 13.80 -5.66 10.06
CA GLU A 59 12.57 -6.44 9.85
C GLU A 59 11.32 -5.56 9.84
N TYR A 60 11.36 -4.45 10.59
CA TYR A 60 10.23 -3.54 10.78
C TYR A 60 10.45 -2.22 10.05
N LEU A 61 9.36 -1.71 9.45
CA LEU A 61 9.30 -0.37 8.87
C LEU A 61 9.51 0.68 9.97
N ILE A 62 8.82 0.48 11.10
CA ILE A 62 8.87 1.26 12.33
C ILE A 62 8.73 0.25 13.48
N THR A 63 9.53 0.35 14.54
CA THR A 63 9.42 -0.61 15.65
C THR A 63 8.11 -0.36 16.43
N PRO A 64 7.49 -1.40 17.03
CA PRO A 64 6.28 -1.23 17.83
C PRO A 64 6.44 -0.21 18.98
N GLY A 65 7.64 -0.07 19.54
CA GLY A 65 7.94 0.94 20.57
C GLY A 65 7.82 2.38 20.04
N VAL A 66 8.32 2.64 18.83
CA VAL A 66 8.21 3.94 18.15
C VAL A 66 6.74 4.24 17.81
N ILE A 67 6.01 3.27 17.25
CA ILE A 67 4.58 3.43 16.94
C ILE A 67 3.78 3.80 18.20
N ASN A 68 3.99 3.06 19.30
CA ASN A 68 3.33 3.36 20.56
C ASN A 68 3.62 4.77 21.07
N PHE A 69 4.84 5.27 20.89
CA PHE A 69 5.19 6.65 21.26
C PHE A 69 4.45 7.67 20.38
N LEU A 70 4.45 7.44 19.06
CA LEU A 70 3.84 8.35 18.08
C LEU A 70 2.32 8.43 18.22
N VAL A 71 1.66 7.31 18.52
CA VAL A 71 0.19 7.23 18.66
C VAL A 71 -0.27 7.68 20.06
N LYS A 72 0.44 7.32 21.14
CA LYS A 72 0.00 7.65 22.52
C LYS A 72 0.09 9.13 22.88
N GLN A 73 0.89 9.91 22.16
CA GLN A 73 1.04 11.33 22.46
C GLN A 73 -0.12 12.18 21.90
N GLU A 74 -1.12 11.59 21.21
CA GLU A 74 -2.32 12.25 20.62
C GLU A 74 -2.04 13.52 19.77
N HIS A 75 -0.78 13.87 19.54
CA HIS A 75 -0.37 15.13 18.92
C HIS A 75 0.02 14.99 17.46
N TYR A 76 0.24 13.76 16.96
CA TYR A 76 0.76 13.53 15.62
C TYR A 76 -0.01 12.50 14.81
N PHE A 77 -0.48 11.41 15.42
CA PHE A 77 -1.29 10.39 14.75
C PHE A 77 -2.34 9.83 15.73
N HIS A 78 -3.55 9.62 15.24
CA HIS A 78 -4.66 8.98 15.96
C HIS A 78 -4.62 7.46 15.82
N ASP A 79 -4.08 6.95 14.71
CA ASP A 79 -3.94 5.52 14.42
C ASP A 79 -2.51 5.19 13.95
N GLU A 80 -2.04 3.98 14.24
CA GLU A 80 -0.75 3.46 13.76
C GLU A 80 -0.65 3.40 12.22
N ASN A 81 -1.78 3.27 11.53
CA ASN A 81 -1.86 3.21 10.07
C ASN A 81 -1.78 4.60 9.43
N GLU A 82 -2.10 5.68 10.15
CA GLU A 82 -1.88 7.05 9.68
C GLU A 82 -0.39 7.35 9.44
N LEU A 83 0.53 6.56 10.02
CA LEU A 83 1.95 6.66 9.66
C LEU A 83 2.20 6.33 8.17
N LEU A 84 1.37 5.46 7.58
CA LEU A 84 1.50 5.01 6.19
C LEU A 84 0.92 6.04 5.21
N TRP A 85 -0.24 6.62 5.52
CA TRP A 85 -0.98 7.50 4.61
C TRP A 85 -1.14 8.96 5.06
N GLY A 86 -0.81 9.29 6.31
CA GLY A 86 -0.83 10.65 6.88
C GLY A 86 -2.19 11.05 7.44
N ASP A 87 -2.39 12.34 7.72
CA ASP A 87 -3.68 12.86 8.20
C ASP A 87 -4.75 12.82 7.11
N ASN A 88 -4.33 12.97 5.85
CA ASN A 88 -5.20 12.94 4.69
C ASN A 88 -4.67 11.98 3.62
N ILE A 89 -5.38 10.87 3.45
CA ILE A 89 -5.09 9.86 2.42
C ILE A 89 -5.22 10.40 0.99
N ASP A 90 -6.02 11.44 0.77
CA ASP A 90 -6.26 11.98 -0.57
C ASP A 90 -4.99 12.59 -1.17
N ASP A 91 -4.11 13.12 -0.31
CA ASP A 91 -2.80 13.66 -0.70
C ASP A 91 -1.82 12.56 -1.13
N TYR A 92 -2.13 11.29 -0.80
CA TYR A 92 -1.24 10.15 -0.99
C TYR A 92 -1.72 9.16 -2.05
N LEU A 93 -3.03 9.00 -2.20
CA LEU A 93 -3.64 7.91 -2.98
C LEU A 93 -3.22 7.93 -4.45
N GLU A 94 -3.14 9.10 -5.08
CA GLU A 94 -2.71 9.24 -6.48
C GLU A 94 -1.27 8.74 -6.69
N ASP A 95 -0.33 9.27 -5.92
CA ASP A 95 1.09 8.93 -6.05
C ASP A 95 1.35 7.45 -5.70
N PHE A 96 0.60 6.91 -4.74
CA PHE A 96 0.62 5.48 -4.42
C PHE A 96 0.10 4.63 -5.59
N PHE A 97 -1.06 4.99 -6.15
CA PHE A 97 -1.63 4.29 -7.31
C PHE A 97 -0.66 4.29 -8.49
N ILE A 98 -0.07 5.44 -8.79
CA ILE A 98 0.92 5.57 -9.87
C ILE A 98 2.11 4.63 -9.62
N SER A 99 2.63 4.59 -8.40
CA SER A 99 3.75 3.72 -8.02
C SER A 99 3.41 2.24 -8.19
N MET A 100 2.19 1.84 -7.82
CA MET A 100 1.70 0.48 -7.99
C MET A 100 1.61 0.08 -9.46
N ILE A 101 1.07 0.95 -10.32
CA ILE A 101 0.97 0.66 -11.75
C ILE A 101 2.35 0.55 -12.39
N LEU A 102 3.29 1.44 -12.05
CA LEU A 102 4.67 1.35 -12.53
C LEU A 102 5.32 0.01 -12.15
N ASP A 103 5.13 -0.44 -10.90
CA ASP A 103 5.62 -1.75 -10.47
C ASP A 103 4.93 -2.91 -11.21
N MET A 104 3.61 -2.82 -11.41
CA MET A 104 2.84 -3.84 -12.13
C MET A 104 3.24 -3.97 -13.61
N GLN A 105 3.73 -2.91 -14.24
CA GLN A 105 4.27 -2.99 -15.61
C GLN A 105 5.50 -3.90 -15.71
N GLU A 106 6.37 -3.85 -14.70
CA GLU A 106 7.61 -4.63 -14.63
C GLU A 106 7.39 -6.10 -14.21
N ILE A 107 6.20 -6.42 -13.68
CA ILE A 107 5.86 -7.75 -13.19
C ILE A 107 5.04 -8.51 -14.25
N PRO A 108 5.58 -9.60 -14.85
CA PRO A 108 4.92 -10.30 -15.97
C PRO A 108 3.51 -10.80 -15.68
N GLU A 109 3.20 -11.10 -14.42
CA GLU A 109 1.88 -11.56 -13.98
C GLU A 109 0.80 -10.49 -14.18
N TYR A 110 1.18 -9.21 -14.07
CA TYR A 110 0.27 -8.07 -14.11
C TYR A 110 0.28 -7.30 -15.43
N THR A 111 1.39 -7.34 -16.19
CA THR A 111 1.54 -6.60 -17.45
C THR A 111 0.35 -6.79 -18.40
N LYS A 112 -0.22 -8.00 -18.47
CA LYS A 112 -1.37 -8.33 -19.32
C LYS A 112 -2.64 -7.54 -19.02
N TYR A 113 -2.83 -7.08 -17.78
CA TYR A 113 -4.00 -6.28 -17.39
C TYR A 113 -3.84 -4.78 -17.71
N LEU A 114 -2.64 -4.36 -18.12
CA LEU A 114 -2.31 -2.96 -18.41
C LEU A 114 -2.23 -2.66 -19.91
N LEU A 115 -2.16 -3.70 -20.75
CA LEU A 115 -1.96 -3.58 -22.20
C LEU A 115 -2.99 -2.66 -22.87
N ASP A 116 -4.25 -2.72 -22.43
CA ASP A 116 -5.35 -1.99 -23.08
C ASP A 116 -5.48 -0.52 -22.63
N PHE A 117 -4.72 -0.10 -21.62
CA PHE A 117 -4.83 1.24 -21.04
C PHE A 117 -3.79 2.24 -21.55
N SER A 118 -2.83 1.80 -22.39
CA SER A 118 -1.72 2.65 -22.86
C SER A 118 -0.98 3.37 -21.72
N LEU A 119 -0.84 2.72 -20.57
CA LEU A 119 -0.12 3.24 -19.40
C LEU A 119 1.35 2.98 -19.63
N THR A 120 2.11 3.95 -20.12
CA THR A 120 3.53 3.79 -20.47
C THR A 120 4.47 4.57 -19.56
N ASP A 121 3.99 5.66 -18.95
CA ASP A 121 4.80 6.55 -18.12
C ASP A 121 3.97 7.21 -17.01
N LYS A 122 4.65 7.91 -16.08
CA LYS A 122 4.03 8.57 -14.92
C LYS A 122 2.89 9.51 -15.33
N THR A 123 3.03 10.22 -16.45
CA THR A 123 2.03 11.19 -16.92
C THR A 123 0.78 10.49 -17.42
N SER A 124 0.93 9.46 -18.27
CA SER A 124 -0.20 8.65 -18.75
C SER A 124 -0.98 7.98 -17.62
N ILE A 125 -0.28 7.51 -16.56
CA ILE A 125 -0.92 6.91 -15.39
C ILE A 125 -1.65 7.94 -14.55
N LYS A 126 -1.08 9.14 -14.39
CA LYS A 126 -1.73 10.25 -13.71
C LYS A 126 -3.01 10.69 -14.44
N GLU A 127 -2.94 10.86 -15.76
CA GLU A 127 -4.12 11.19 -16.58
C GLU A 127 -5.20 10.11 -16.46
N PHE A 128 -4.80 8.83 -16.51
CA PHE A 128 -5.70 7.71 -16.28
C PHE A 128 -6.37 7.77 -14.92
N PHE A 129 -5.60 8.05 -13.85
CA PHE A 129 -6.13 8.16 -12.50
C PHE A 129 -7.17 9.27 -12.39
N VAL A 130 -6.85 10.48 -12.85
CA VAL A 130 -7.74 11.64 -12.79
C VAL A 130 -9.04 11.40 -13.59
N ASN A 131 -8.96 10.75 -14.74
CA ASN A 131 -10.12 10.47 -15.59
C ASN A 131 -11.06 9.40 -15.02
N ASN A 132 -10.50 8.37 -14.36
CA ASN A 132 -11.29 7.21 -13.89
C ASN A 132 -11.67 7.28 -12.42
N PHE A 133 -10.93 8.07 -11.63
CA PHE A 133 -11.18 8.32 -10.22
C PHE A 133 -11.26 9.83 -9.93
N PRO A 134 -12.24 10.57 -10.48
CA PRO A 134 -12.47 11.95 -10.09
C PRO A 134 -12.64 12.05 -8.58
N HIS A 135 -12.09 13.11 -7.98
CA HIS A 135 -12.14 13.33 -6.54
C HIS A 135 -13.60 13.28 -6.03
N GLU A 136 -13.80 12.65 -4.88
CA GLU A 136 -15.12 12.39 -4.24
C GLU A 136 -16.11 11.54 -5.07
N SER A 137 -15.72 10.99 -6.23
CA SER A 137 -16.58 10.06 -6.96
C SER A 137 -16.75 8.73 -6.20
N SER A 138 -17.83 8.00 -6.48
CA SER A 138 -18.06 6.66 -5.91
C SER A 138 -16.86 5.73 -6.08
N LYS A 139 -16.22 5.74 -7.27
CA LYS A 139 -15.06 4.90 -7.57
C LYS A 139 -13.81 5.34 -6.81
N TYR A 140 -13.62 6.66 -6.66
CA TYR A 140 -12.52 7.20 -5.87
C TYR A 140 -12.66 6.81 -4.40
N ASN A 141 -13.85 6.97 -3.83
CA ASN A 141 -14.12 6.59 -2.44
C ASN A 141 -13.97 5.08 -2.23
N GLU A 142 -14.42 4.25 -3.18
CA GLU A 142 -14.20 2.79 -3.12
C GLU A 142 -12.70 2.44 -3.13
N LEU A 143 -11.91 3.04 -4.04
CA LEU A 143 -10.47 2.82 -4.09
C LEU A 143 -9.77 3.27 -2.79
N LYS A 144 -10.19 4.43 -2.25
CA LYS A 144 -9.72 4.97 -0.99
C LYS A 144 -10.01 4.00 0.17
N ASP A 145 -11.24 3.53 0.29
CA ASP A 145 -11.66 2.59 1.34
C ASP A 145 -10.86 1.29 1.26
N LYS A 146 -10.71 0.71 0.05
CA LYS A 146 -9.88 -0.50 -0.14
C LYS A 146 -8.41 -0.28 0.19
N PHE A 147 -7.87 0.91 -0.07
CA PHE A 147 -6.51 1.25 0.32
C PHE A 147 -6.37 1.39 1.84
N ILE A 148 -7.35 1.99 2.52
CA ILE A 148 -7.40 2.04 3.99
C ILE A 148 -7.45 0.61 4.55
N ASP A 149 -8.37 -0.22 4.08
CA ASP A 149 -8.49 -1.61 4.52
C ASP A 149 -7.18 -2.40 4.36
N PHE A 150 -6.46 -2.21 3.25
CA PHE A 150 -5.13 -2.75 3.04
C PHE A 150 -4.15 -2.38 4.16
N THR A 151 -4.15 -1.13 4.62
CA THR A 151 -3.26 -0.67 5.70
C THR A 151 -3.56 -1.42 7.01
N TYR A 152 -4.84 -1.67 7.28
CA TYR A 152 -5.29 -2.50 8.41
C TYR A 152 -5.13 -4.01 8.20
N ASN A 153 -4.53 -4.45 7.10
CA ASN A 153 -4.45 -5.86 6.68
C ASN A 153 -5.82 -6.53 6.53
N LYS A 154 -6.84 -5.74 6.21
CA LYS A 154 -8.15 -6.23 5.84
C LYS A 154 -8.15 -6.38 4.33
N TYR A 155 -8.31 -7.62 3.88
CA TYR A 155 -8.49 -7.94 2.47
C TYR A 155 -9.82 -8.65 2.36
N ASP A 156 -10.77 -8.02 1.67
CA ASP A 156 -11.91 -8.76 1.14
C ASP A 156 -11.38 -9.59 -0.04
N ILE A 157 -10.82 -10.77 0.26
CA ILE A 157 -10.51 -11.70 -0.82
C ILE A 157 -11.83 -12.26 -1.29
N LEU A 158 -12.18 -11.92 -2.53
CA LEU A 158 -13.15 -12.65 -3.32
C LEU A 158 -12.38 -13.76 -4.02
N ASP A 159 -12.34 -14.94 -3.41
CA ASP A 159 -11.84 -16.12 -4.10
C ASP A 159 -12.96 -16.73 -4.95
N LEU A 160 -12.56 -17.28 -6.09
CA LEU A 160 -13.48 -18.00 -6.97
C LEU A 160 -13.23 -19.49 -6.78
N GLU A 161 -13.91 -20.08 -5.81
CA GLU A 161 -13.93 -21.53 -5.69
C GLU A 161 -14.75 -22.12 -6.83
N SER A 162 -14.10 -22.97 -7.63
CA SER A 162 -14.82 -23.77 -8.61
C SER A 162 -15.64 -24.84 -7.89
N LEU A 163 -16.96 -24.80 -8.10
CA LEU A 163 -17.92 -25.75 -7.53
C LEU A 163 -18.02 -27.06 -8.31
N ASP A 164 -17.39 -27.12 -9.48
CA ASP A 164 -17.37 -28.28 -10.36
C ASP A 164 -15.94 -28.70 -10.70
N LYS A 165 -15.76 -29.94 -11.14
CA LYS A 165 -14.43 -30.43 -11.51
C LYS A 165 -13.93 -29.84 -12.84
N GLN A 166 -14.80 -29.12 -13.54
CA GLN A 166 -14.59 -28.58 -14.86
C GLN A 166 -14.18 -27.11 -14.87
N GLY A 167 -14.30 -26.38 -13.75
CA GLY A 167 -13.95 -24.96 -13.72
C GLY A 167 -14.99 -24.06 -14.38
N THR A 168 -16.25 -24.47 -14.42
CA THR A 168 -17.32 -23.75 -15.16
C THR A 168 -18.31 -23.05 -14.24
N ILE A 169 -18.47 -23.50 -13.00
CA ILE A 169 -19.34 -22.87 -12.00
C ILE A 169 -18.46 -22.37 -10.86
N PHE A 170 -18.50 -21.07 -10.59
CA PHE A 170 -17.72 -20.45 -9.52
C PHE A 170 -18.62 -19.92 -8.43
N LYS A 171 -18.17 -20.10 -7.18
CA LYS A 171 -18.74 -19.42 -6.03
C LYS A 171 -17.79 -18.31 -5.62
N LEU A 172 -18.35 -17.12 -5.44
CA LEU A 172 -17.70 -16.04 -4.71
C LEU A 172 -17.58 -16.47 -3.24
N VAL A 173 -16.37 -16.70 -2.79
CA VAL A 173 -16.05 -16.96 -1.39
C VAL A 173 -15.34 -15.72 -0.88
N GLU A 174 -15.97 -15.03 0.08
CA GLU A 174 -15.26 -14.07 0.92
C GLU A 174 -14.30 -14.86 1.81
N GLU A 175 -13.01 -14.83 1.47
CA GLU A 175 -11.97 -15.29 2.36
C GLU A 175 -11.90 -14.29 3.53
N LYS A 176 -12.44 -14.70 4.67
CA LYS A 176 -12.35 -13.93 5.90
C LYS A 176 -10.88 -13.81 6.30
N ASP A 177 -10.38 -12.58 6.25
CA ASP A 177 -9.10 -12.15 6.81
C ASP A 177 -7.92 -12.98 6.31
N VAL A 178 -7.27 -12.52 5.25
CA VAL A 178 -5.89 -12.92 4.92
C VAL A 178 -4.95 -12.35 5.97
N THR A 179 -5.05 -12.88 7.18
CA THR A 179 -4.01 -12.73 8.17
C THR A 179 -2.83 -13.53 7.65
N LEU A 180 -1.82 -12.83 7.14
CA LEU A 180 -0.53 -13.38 6.72
C LEU A 180 0.10 -14.17 7.89
N ASN A 181 -0.30 -15.44 7.98
CA ASN A 181 0.05 -16.45 8.97
C ASN A 181 -0.62 -16.27 10.35
N SER A 182 -1.45 -17.23 10.76
CA SER A 182 -2.10 -17.29 12.08
C SER A 182 -1.13 -17.38 13.27
N LYS A 183 0.14 -17.76 13.02
CA LYS A 183 1.23 -17.72 14.02
C LYS A 183 1.90 -16.34 14.14
N LEU A 184 1.72 -15.47 13.16
CA LEU A 184 2.21 -14.10 13.13
C LEU A 184 0.99 -13.19 13.07
N LYS A 185 0.21 -13.16 14.15
CA LYS A 185 -0.68 -12.04 14.47
C LYS A 185 0.16 -10.77 14.70
N THR A 186 0.98 -10.37 13.74
CA THR A 186 1.62 -9.07 13.75
C THR A 186 0.58 -8.13 13.15
N PRO A 187 -0.02 -7.21 13.95
CA PRO A 187 -0.95 -6.20 13.46
C PRO A 187 -0.37 -5.34 12.33
N TYR A 188 0.96 -5.38 12.17
CA TYR A 188 1.75 -4.40 11.45
C TYR A 188 2.19 -4.84 10.05
N LEU A 189 2.27 -3.87 9.14
CA LEU A 189 3.09 -3.95 7.93
C LEU A 189 4.58 -4.03 8.30
N SER A 190 5.17 -5.22 8.18
CA SER A 190 6.62 -5.40 8.30
C SER A 190 7.28 -5.11 6.96
N PHE A 191 8.46 -4.49 6.99
CA PHE A 191 9.22 -4.15 5.78
C PHE A 191 9.54 -5.39 4.93
N THR A 192 9.75 -6.53 5.59
CA THR A 192 10.02 -7.82 4.97
C THR A 192 8.82 -8.42 4.22
N LYS A 193 7.58 -8.16 4.69
CA LYS A 193 6.35 -8.69 4.09
C LYS A 193 5.62 -7.68 3.21
N LEU A 194 6.07 -6.42 3.20
CA LEU A 194 5.44 -5.35 2.42
C LEU A 194 5.32 -5.70 0.93
N PRO A 195 6.36 -6.24 0.24
CA PRO A 195 6.23 -6.63 -1.16
C PRO A 195 5.13 -7.68 -1.39
N ASP A 196 5.02 -8.68 -0.52
CA ASP A 196 3.98 -9.71 -0.62
C ASP A 196 2.60 -9.11 -0.38
N LYS A 197 2.45 -8.20 0.60
CA LYS A 197 1.19 -7.49 0.85
C LYS A 197 0.76 -6.63 -0.33
N LEU A 198 1.70 -5.97 -1.00
CA LEU A 198 1.44 -5.20 -2.22
C LEU A 198 1.05 -6.10 -3.39
N ASP A 199 1.58 -7.32 -3.45
CA ASP A 199 1.14 -8.35 -4.40
C ASP A 199 -0.34 -8.70 -4.20
N TYR A 200 -0.78 -8.91 -2.95
CA TYR A 200 -2.20 -9.12 -2.63
C TYR A 200 -3.06 -7.92 -3.03
N LEU A 201 -2.62 -6.69 -2.71
CA LEU A 201 -3.32 -5.47 -3.10
C LEU A 201 -3.45 -5.37 -4.63
N ALA A 202 -2.39 -5.63 -5.37
CA ALA A 202 -2.41 -5.64 -6.82
C ALA A 202 -3.40 -6.68 -7.36
N LYS A 203 -3.29 -7.91 -6.88
CA LYS A 203 -4.07 -9.06 -7.37
C LYS A 203 -5.56 -8.97 -7.06
N TYR A 204 -5.93 -8.57 -5.85
CA TYR A 204 -7.29 -8.67 -5.34
C TYR A 204 -8.06 -7.35 -5.31
N ILE A 205 -7.38 -6.21 -5.44
CA ILE A 205 -8.03 -4.89 -5.45
C ILE A 205 -7.78 -4.19 -6.79
N LEU A 206 -6.52 -3.94 -7.16
CA LEU A 206 -6.22 -3.15 -8.35
C LEU A 206 -6.60 -3.87 -9.65
N VAL A 207 -6.29 -5.15 -9.79
CA VAL A 207 -6.63 -5.92 -10.99
C VAL A 207 -8.14 -5.99 -11.23
N PRO A 208 -9.00 -6.30 -10.22
CA PRO A 208 -10.45 -6.21 -10.38
C PRO A 208 -10.94 -4.83 -10.79
N ILE A 209 -10.48 -3.77 -10.12
CA ILE A 209 -10.84 -2.38 -10.47
C ILE A 209 -10.48 -2.07 -11.92
N LEU A 210 -9.27 -2.44 -12.36
CA LEU A 210 -8.83 -2.26 -13.74
C LEU A 210 -9.73 -3.03 -14.71
N LYS A 211 -10.04 -4.30 -14.44
CA LYS A 211 -10.95 -5.08 -15.31
C LYS A 211 -12.34 -4.45 -15.42
N ASP A 212 -12.89 -3.95 -14.33
CA ASP A 212 -14.19 -3.29 -14.34
C ASP A 212 -14.17 -2.02 -15.19
N LEU A 213 -13.09 -1.24 -15.11
CA LEU A 213 -12.88 -0.08 -15.99
C LEU A 213 -12.77 -0.48 -17.47
N MET A 214 -12.08 -1.58 -17.79
CA MET A 214 -12.03 -2.10 -19.17
C MET A 214 -13.42 -2.46 -19.68
N LEU A 215 -14.21 -3.17 -18.87
CA LEU A 215 -15.56 -3.60 -19.23
C LEU A 215 -16.48 -2.41 -19.49
N VAL A 216 -16.45 -1.39 -18.63
CA VAL A 216 -17.25 -0.17 -18.81
C VAL A 216 -16.88 0.54 -20.10
N ASN A 217 -15.59 0.66 -20.41
CA ASN A 217 -15.12 1.29 -21.64
C ASN A 217 -15.56 0.50 -22.88
N LEU A 218 -15.45 -0.83 -22.87
CA LEU A 218 -15.91 -1.68 -23.98
C LEU A 218 -17.42 -1.57 -24.24
N ILE A 219 -18.24 -1.37 -23.21
CA ILE A 219 -19.70 -1.19 -23.36
C ILE A 219 -20.01 0.20 -23.96
N HIS A 220 -19.25 1.23 -23.59
CA HIS A 220 -19.46 2.59 -24.12
C HIS A 220 -19.04 2.74 -25.59
N TYR A 221 -18.06 1.97 -26.06
CA TYR A 221 -17.65 1.96 -27.48
C TYR A 221 -18.56 1.12 -28.39
N ASN A 222 -19.45 0.28 -27.83
CA ASN A 222 -20.36 -0.58 -28.58
C ASN A 222 -21.81 -0.06 -28.64
N ASN A 223 -22.06 1.17 -28.17
CA ASN A 223 -23.32 1.90 -28.31
C ASN A 223 -23.10 3.17 -29.13
#